data_AF-A0AAD8NZP2-F1
#
_entry.id   AF-A0AAD8NZP2-F1
#
_cell.length_a   1.000
_cell.length_b   1.000
_cell.length_c   1.000
_cell.angle_alpha   90.00
_cell.angle_beta   90.00
_cell.angle_gamma   90.00
#
_symmetry.space_group_name_H-M   'P 1'
#
loop_
_entity.id
_entity.type
_entity.pdbx_description
1 polymer ?
#
loop_
_entity_poly.entity_id
_entity_poly.type
_entity_poly.pdbx_seq_one_letter_code
_entity_poly.pdbx_strand_id
1 'polypeptide(L)'
;MDHVVSGKFKLGRKIGSGSFGELYLGVNIQSGEEVAIKLEPVKTRHPQLHYESRVYRLLQGGTGIPNLKWFGVEGEYNIMVIDLLGPSLEDLFNYCSRKFSLKTVLMLADQLLNRVEYMHARGFLHRDLKPDNFLMGLGRKANQVYAIDFGLAKKYRDLQTHKHIPYRENKNLTGTARYASVNTHLGVEQSRRDDLESLGYVLMYFIRGSLPWQGLKAGNKKQKYDRISEKKMMTTIEVLCKSYPSEFTSYFHYCRSLRFEDTPNYSYLKRLFRDLFIREGYQFDYVFDWTVLKYPQISAGSRIRHISGNAELNAGTSAEKPGRVSVGQDPRALEALSRRNPRTSGRYEHARHRTSEDLPLSKDVQINSEKIRMTRNGSSSKYAGLPGTRPSSSAEATEGQSSRISSGIGARASTTQRAHLGFEPKPSGFTRSAKGGRDDPLRSFEYLQIRK
;
A
#
# COMPACT_ATOMS: atom_id res chain seq x y z
N MET A 1 -20.48 22.56 -22.10
CA MET A 1 -21.28 22.49 -20.86
C MET A 1 -20.42 21.84 -19.79
N ASP A 2 -20.54 22.27 -18.53
CA ASP A 2 -19.94 21.55 -17.41
C ASP A 2 -20.69 20.23 -17.18
N HIS A 3 -19.98 19.11 -17.12
CA HIS A 3 -20.60 17.82 -16.80
C HIS A 3 -20.74 17.67 -15.28
N VAL A 4 -21.92 17.27 -14.80
CA VAL A 4 -22.24 17.17 -13.37
C VAL A 4 -22.75 15.77 -13.04
N VAL A 5 -21.87 14.95 -12.48
CA VAL A 5 -22.15 13.56 -12.08
C VAL A 5 -23.21 13.52 -11.00
N SER A 6 -24.23 12.68 -11.19
CA SER A 6 -25.37 12.48 -10.26
C SER A 6 -26.09 13.79 -9.86
N GLY A 7 -25.97 14.85 -10.66
CA GLY A 7 -26.49 16.19 -10.31
C GLY A 7 -25.85 16.82 -9.06
N LYS A 8 -24.69 16.30 -8.58
CA LYS A 8 -24.05 16.71 -7.32
C LYS A 8 -22.56 17.04 -7.44
N PHE A 9 -21.83 16.41 -8.37
CA PHE A 9 -20.38 16.58 -8.47
C PHE A 9 -20.00 17.12 -9.84
N LYS A 10 -19.61 18.39 -9.91
CA LYS A 10 -19.09 18.99 -11.15
C LYS A 10 -17.74 18.34 -11.49
N LEU A 11 -17.65 17.75 -12.68
CA LEU A 11 -16.42 17.16 -13.21
C LEU A 11 -15.48 18.30 -13.64
N GLY A 12 -14.23 18.25 -13.18
CA GLY A 12 -13.19 19.22 -13.48
C GLY A 12 -12.11 18.66 -14.41
N ARG A 13 -10.86 19.06 -14.19
CA ARG A 13 -9.70 18.58 -14.96
C ARG A 13 -9.40 17.10 -14.67
N LYS A 14 -8.91 16.38 -15.69
CA LYS A 14 -8.24 15.08 -15.49
C LYS A 14 -6.99 15.28 -14.64
N ILE A 15 -6.83 14.47 -13.59
CA ILE A 15 -5.67 14.48 -12.69
C ILE A 15 -4.81 13.22 -12.82
N GLY A 16 -5.32 12.16 -13.46
CA GLY A 16 -4.54 10.96 -13.72
C GLY A 16 -5.27 9.90 -14.53
N SER A 17 -4.69 8.71 -14.56
CA SER A 17 -5.27 7.49 -15.11
C SER A 17 -4.83 6.32 -14.23
N GLY A 18 -5.79 5.58 -13.69
CA GLY A 18 -5.53 4.39 -12.90
C GLY A 18 -5.51 3.12 -13.76
N SER A 19 -5.28 2.00 -13.08
CA SER A 19 -5.21 0.64 -13.63
C SER A 19 -6.42 0.25 -14.50
N PHE A 20 -7.61 0.81 -14.23
CA PHE A 20 -8.91 0.40 -14.78
C PHE A 20 -9.79 1.59 -15.22
N GLY A 21 -9.24 2.80 -15.35
CA GLY A 21 -10.05 3.98 -15.68
C GLY A 21 -9.33 5.31 -15.57
N GLU A 22 -10.05 6.39 -15.88
CA GLU A 22 -9.54 7.75 -15.80
C GLU A 22 -9.84 8.38 -14.42
N LEU A 23 -8.99 9.29 -13.95
CA LEU A 23 -9.17 9.97 -12.68
C LEU A 23 -9.23 11.49 -12.87
N TYR A 24 -10.28 12.10 -12.36
CA TYR A 24 -10.58 13.53 -12.48
C TYR A 24 -10.69 14.18 -11.10
N LEU A 25 -10.31 15.45 -11.03
CA LEU A 25 -10.76 16.34 -9.97
C LEU A 25 -12.25 16.62 -10.19
N GLY A 26 -13.04 16.63 -9.14
CA GLY A 26 -14.39 17.18 -9.14
C GLY A 26 -14.66 18.03 -7.91
N VAL A 27 -15.80 18.72 -7.91
CA VAL A 27 -16.26 19.54 -6.78
C VAL A 27 -17.71 19.22 -6.48
N ASN A 28 -18.02 18.95 -5.21
CA ASN A 28 -19.40 18.87 -4.72
C ASN A 28 -20.04 20.25 -4.79
N ILE A 29 -21.08 20.42 -5.61
CA ILE A 29 -21.69 21.72 -5.91
C ILE A 29 -22.42 22.34 -4.71
N GLN A 30 -22.73 21.55 -3.67
CA GLN A 30 -23.46 21.99 -2.49
C GLN A 30 -22.52 22.40 -1.34
N SER A 31 -21.40 21.70 -1.15
CA SER A 31 -20.44 21.97 -0.07
C SER A 31 -19.18 22.72 -0.51
N GLY A 32 -18.94 22.86 -1.82
CA GLY A 32 -17.68 23.35 -2.38
C GLY A 32 -16.49 22.41 -2.17
N GLU A 33 -16.74 21.18 -1.71
CA GLU A 33 -15.70 20.23 -1.33
C GLU A 33 -15.09 19.54 -2.56
N GLU A 34 -13.77 19.53 -2.67
CA GLU A 34 -13.06 18.80 -3.72
C GLU A 34 -13.13 17.27 -3.51
N VAL A 35 -13.24 16.55 -4.62
CA VAL A 35 -13.38 15.08 -4.67
C VAL A 35 -12.53 14.49 -5.80
N ALA A 36 -12.15 13.22 -5.66
CA ALA A 36 -11.60 12.45 -6.77
C ALA A 36 -12.71 11.63 -7.42
N ILE A 37 -12.87 11.75 -8.74
CA ILE A 37 -13.86 11.03 -9.55
C ILE A 37 -13.13 10.05 -10.47
N LYS A 38 -13.33 8.74 -10.25
CA LYS A 38 -12.80 7.64 -11.07
C LYS A 38 -13.88 7.19 -12.05
N LEU A 39 -13.59 7.17 -13.35
CA LEU A 39 -14.50 6.72 -14.41
C LEU A 39 -13.95 5.49 -15.12
N GLU A 40 -14.77 4.46 -15.26
CA GLU A 40 -14.48 3.19 -15.96
C GLU A 40 -15.56 2.96 -17.03
N PRO A 41 -15.22 2.79 -18.32
CA PRO A 41 -16.22 2.50 -19.36
C PRO A 41 -16.96 1.18 -19.06
N VAL A 42 -18.29 1.19 -19.13
CA VAL A 42 -19.14 0.00 -18.86
C VAL A 42 -18.79 -1.16 -19.81
N LYS A 43 -18.38 -0.85 -21.04
CA LYS A 43 -17.96 -1.81 -22.08
C LYS A 43 -16.52 -2.36 -21.89
N THR A 44 -15.87 -2.07 -20.76
CA THR A 44 -14.57 -2.65 -20.40
C THR A 44 -14.67 -4.17 -20.25
N ARG A 45 -13.75 -4.94 -20.86
CA ARG A 45 -13.77 -6.42 -20.85
C ARG A 45 -13.78 -7.04 -19.45
N HIS A 46 -13.18 -6.36 -18.47
CA HIS A 46 -13.06 -6.80 -17.07
C HIS A 46 -13.32 -5.61 -16.12
N PRO A 47 -14.59 -5.20 -15.94
CA PRO A 47 -14.94 -4.04 -15.11
C PRO A 47 -14.73 -4.37 -13.63
N GLN A 48 -14.15 -3.43 -12.89
CA GLN A 48 -13.73 -3.61 -11.49
C GLN A 48 -14.25 -2.51 -10.57
N LEU A 49 -14.64 -1.34 -11.08
CA LEU A 49 -15.01 -0.19 -10.25
C LEU A 49 -16.23 -0.46 -9.33
N HIS A 50 -17.16 -1.30 -9.78
CA HIS A 50 -18.29 -1.76 -8.96
C HIS A 50 -17.86 -2.71 -7.81
N TYR A 51 -16.82 -3.51 -8.01
CA TYR A 51 -16.24 -4.34 -6.94
C TYR A 51 -15.42 -3.46 -5.98
N GLU A 52 -14.58 -2.58 -6.53
CA GLU A 52 -13.75 -1.65 -5.77
C GLU A 52 -14.59 -0.76 -4.84
N SER A 53 -15.70 -0.18 -5.32
CA SER A 53 -16.60 0.63 -4.48
C SER A 53 -17.28 -0.18 -3.37
N ARG A 54 -17.56 -1.48 -3.58
CA ARG A 54 -18.03 -2.38 -2.51
C ARG A 54 -16.92 -2.63 -1.47
N VAL A 55 -15.66 -2.76 -1.88
CA VAL A 55 -14.53 -2.89 -0.95
C VAL A 55 -14.31 -1.61 -0.15
N TYR A 56 -14.29 -0.41 -0.77
CA TYR A 56 -14.26 0.86 -0.03
C TYR A 56 -15.36 0.93 1.03
N ARG A 57 -16.61 0.61 0.67
CA ARG A 57 -17.76 0.62 1.59
C ARG A 57 -17.62 -0.35 2.77
N LEU A 58 -16.87 -1.44 2.61
CA LEU A 58 -16.56 -2.40 3.68
C LEU A 58 -15.34 -2.00 4.53
N LEU A 59 -14.47 -1.12 4.02
CA LEU A 59 -13.28 -0.62 4.72
C LEU A 59 -13.45 0.78 5.32
N GLN A 60 -14.48 1.54 4.91
CA GLN A 60 -14.76 2.91 5.36
C GLN A 60 -14.88 3.01 6.90
N GLY A 61 -14.44 4.15 7.45
CA GLY A 61 -14.22 4.35 8.89
C GLY A 61 -12.82 3.94 9.37
N GLY A 62 -12.07 3.18 8.57
CA GLY A 62 -10.67 2.84 8.86
C GLY A 62 -9.71 4.03 8.72
N THR A 63 -8.74 4.14 9.64
CA THR A 63 -7.68 5.17 9.57
C THR A 63 -6.87 5.03 8.29
N GLY A 64 -6.90 6.06 7.44
CA GLY A 64 -6.25 6.05 6.13
C GLY A 64 -6.97 5.24 5.05
N ILE A 65 -8.28 5.05 5.19
CA ILE A 65 -9.16 4.63 4.08
C ILE A 65 -9.92 5.86 3.57
N PRO A 66 -9.93 6.16 2.25
CA PRO A 66 -10.79 7.18 1.67
C PRO A 66 -12.27 6.84 1.87
N ASN A 67 -13.11 7.84 2.15
CA ASN A 67 -14.56 7.65 2.19
C ASN A 67 -15.11 7.50 0.76
N LEU A 68 -16.04 6.57 0.58
CA LEU A 68 -16.88 6.49 -0.62
C LEU A 68 -18.02 7.50 -0.47
N LYS A 69 -18.05 8.51 -1.34
CA LYS A 69 -19.08 9.57 -1.34
C LYS A 69 -20.25 9.19 -2.24
N TRP A 70 -19.96 8.58 -3.38
CA TRP A 70 -20.98 8.07 -4.31
C TRP A 70 -20.41 6.99 -5.23
N PHE A 71 -21.28 6.10 -5.72
CA PHE A 71 -21.02 5.20 -6.84
C PHE A 71 -22.29 5.00 -7.64
N GLY A 72 -22.19 5.00 -8.96
CA GLY A 72 -23.29 4.69 -9.87
C GLY A 72 -22.83 4.44 -11.30
N VAL A 73 -23.80 4.37 -12.21
CA VAL A 73 -23.58 4.26 -13.66
C VAL A 73 -24.26 5.45 -14.31
N GLU A 74 -23.56 6.18 -15.16
CA GLU A 74 -24.07 7.39 -15.81
C GLU A 74 -23.60 7.42 -17.28
N GLY A 75 -24.56 7.27 -18.20
CA GLY A 75 -24.28 7.02 -19.61
C GLY A 75 -23.45 5.74 -19.80
N GLU A 76 -22.30 5.87 -20.47
CA GLU A 76 -21.41 4.78 -20.84
C GLU A 76 -20.35 4.44 -19.75
N TYR A 77 -20.44 5.04 -18.56
CA TYR A 77 -19.42 4.91 -17.51
C TYR A 77 -19.97 4.41 -16.18
N ASN A 78 -19.26 3.45 -15.57
CA ASN A 78 -19.24 3.26 -14.12
C ASN A 78 -18.48 4.47 -13.53
N ILE A 79 -19.02 5.11 -12.49
CA ILE A 79 -18.41 6.28 -11.87
C ILE A 79 -18.37 6.12 -10.35
N MET A 80 -17.21 6.44 -9.75
CA MET A 80 -16.97 6.38 -8.31
C MET A 80 -16.39 7.71 -7.81
N VAL A 81 -16.99 8.27 -6.76
CA VAL A 81 -16.57 9.52 -6.13
C VAL A 81 -16.06 9.23 -4.72
N ILE A 82 -14.82 9.62 -4.44
CA ILE A 82 -14.14 9.42 -3.15
C ILE A 82 -13.49 10.72 -2.64
N ASP A 83 -13.00 10.71 -1.40
CA ASP A 83 -12.15 11.79 -0.86
C ASP A 83 -10.98 12.11 -1.82
N LEU A 84 -10.74 13.41 -2.08
CA LEU A 84 -9.49 13.84 -2.70
C LEU A 84 -8.32 13.68 -1.71
N LEU A 85 -7.17 13.26 -2.21
CA LEU A 85 -5.94 13.08 -1.44
C LEU A 85 -4.78 13.87 -2.05
N GLY A 86 -3.67 13.93 -1.32
CA GLY A 86 -2.41 14.50 -1.76
C GLY A 86 -1.60 13.56 -2.65
N PRO A 87 -0.30 13.86 -2.86
CA PRO A 87 0.58 13.06 -3.72
C PRO A 87 0.77 11.62 -3.23
N SER A 88 1.11 10.72 -4.15
CA SER A 88 1.50 9.35 -3.81
C SER A 88 2.91 9.30 -3.18
N LEU A 89 3.24 8.18 -2.56
CA LEU A 89 4.60 7.94 -2.08
C LEU A 89 5.60 7.79 -3.24
N GLU A 90 5.18 7.44 -4.47
CA GLU A 90 6.08 7.52 -5.64
C GLU A 90 6.33 8.98 -6.06
N ASP A 91 5.32 9.84 -6.05
CA ASP A 91 5.49 11.27 -6.38
C ASP A 91 6.43 11.96 -5.39
N LEU A 92 6.20 11.73 -4.09
CA LEU A 92 7.03 12.25 -3.01
C LEU A 92 8.45 11.67 -3.03
N PHE A 93 8.60 10.41 -3.45
CA PHE A 93 9.90 9.77 -3.63
C PHE A 93 10.68 10.39 -4.80
N ASN A 94 10.02 10.69 -5.93
CA ASN A 94 10.65 11.42 -7.02
C ASN A 94 11.01 12.86 -6.62
N TYR A 95 10.16 13.54 -5.86
CA TYR A 95 10.44 14.86 -5.29
C TYR A 95 11.66 14.85 -4.35
N CYS A 96 11.81 13.81 -3.52
CA CYS A 96 12.99 13.60 -2.65
C CYS A 96 14.16 12.91 -3.39
N SER A 97 14.39 13.26 -4.67
CA SER A 97 15.50 12.77 -5.50
C SER A 97 15.67 11.24 -5.53
N ARG A 98 14.56 10.50 -5.37
CA ARG A 98 14.47 9.03 -5.37
C ARG A 98 15.32 8.34 -4.29
N LYS A 99 15.43 8.92 -3.09
CA LYS A 99 15.89 8.21 -1.87
C LYS A 99 15.29 8.84 -0.63
N PHE A 100 14.67 8.04 0.25
CA PHE A 100 14.23 8.52 1.56
C PHE A 100 15.26 8.26 2.66
N SER A 101 15.25 9.09 3.70
CA SER A 101 16.01 8.90 4.94
C SER A 101 15.47 7.73 5.75
N LEU A 102 16.31 7.14 6.62
CA LEU A 102 15.86 6.07 7.52
C LEU A 102 14.69 6.53 8.40
N LYS A 103 14.75 7.75 8.96
CA LYS A 103 13.65 8.36 9.73
C LYS A 103 12.32 8.34 8.95
N THR A 104 12.32 8.83 7.70
CA THR A 104 11.13 8.85 6.84
C THR A 104 10.62 7.44 6.54
N VAL A 105 11.51 6.49 6.21
CA VAL A 105 11.13 5.10 5.93
C VAL A 105 10.52 4.41 7.15
N LEU A 106 11.03 4.66 8.36
CA LEU A 106 10.51 4.07 9.59
C LEU A 106 9.16 4.69 10.02
N MET A 107 8.98 6.01 9.90
CA MET A 107 7.67 6.65 10.14
C MET A 107 6.60 6.18 9.13
N LEU A 108 7.00 5.91 7.88
CA LEU A 108 6.13 5.28 6.88
C LEU A 108 5.85 3.81 7.23
N ALA A 109 6.85 3.03 7.67
CA ALA A 109 6.70 1.60 7.95
C ALA A 109 5.61 1.30 8.99
N ASP A 110 5.54 2.07 10.09
CA ASP A 110 4.45 1.93 11.08
C ASP A 110 3.08 2.18 10.43
N GLN A 111 2.89 3.31 9.76
CA GLN A 111 1.60 3.65 9.17
C GLN A 111 1.16 2.64 8.10
N LEU A 112 2.09 2.21 7.24
CA LEU A 112 1.85 1.24 6.19
C LEU A 112 1.47 -0.14 6.77
N LEU A 113 2.17 -0.61 7.80
CA LEU A 113 1.80 -1.84 8.52
C LEU A 113 0.41 -1.72 9.14
N ASN A 114 0.07 -0.58 9.75
CA ASN A 114 -1.26 -0.33 10.29
C ASN A 114 -2.37 -0.33 9.21
N ARG A 115 -2.11 0.10 7.96
CA ARG A 115 -3.09 -0.04 6.85
C ARG A 115 -3.29 -1.50 6.44
N VAL A 116 -2.19 -2.23 6.29
CA VAL A 116 -2.20 -3.64 5.87
C VAL A 116 -2.88 -4.51 6.94
N GLU A 117 -2.57 -4.29 8.22
CA GLU A 117 -3.23 -4.94 9.35
C GLU A 117 -4.75 -4.65 9.39
N TYR A 118 -5.17 -3.39 9.20
CA TYR A 118 -6.59 -3.05 9.15
C TYR A 118 -7.33 -3.77 8.02
N MET A 119 -6.78 -3.76 6.80
CA MET A 119 -7.39 -4.44 5.66
C MET A 119 -7.48 -5.96 5.87
N HIS A 120 -6.42 -6.56 6.42
CA HIS A 120 -6.39 -7.96 6.83
C HIS A 120 -7.40 -8.28 7.93
N ALA A 121 -7.58 -7.41 8.93
CA ALA A 121 -8.59 -7.57 9.97
C ALA A 121 -10.01 -7.58 9.37
N ARG A 122 -10.29 -6.66 8.43
CA ARG A 122 -11.52 -6.62 7.62
C ARG A 122 -11.66 -7.77 6.59
N GLY A 123 -10.73 -8.73 6.57
CA GLY A 123 -10.86 -9.97 5.81
C GLY A 123 -10.42 -9.91 4.34
N PHE A 124 -9.82 -8.80 3.90
CA PHE A 124 -9.32 -8.60 2.54
C PHE A 124 -7.80 -8.56 2.48
N LEU A 125 -7.23 -9.02 1.37
CA LEU A 125 -5.85 -8.77 0.92
C LEU A 125 -5.87 -7.63 -0.11
N HIS A 126 -4.80 -6.85 -0.19
CA HIS A 126 -4.65 -5.76 -1.16
C HIS A 126 -4.13 -6.25 -2.51
N ARG A 127 -3.15 -7.16 -2.51
CA ARG A 127 -2.61 -7.88 -3.68
C ARG A 127 -1.85 -7.02 -4.72
N ASP A 128 -1.69 -5.73 -4.47
CA ASP A 128 -0.89 -4.80 -5.28
C ASP A 128 -0.32 -3.66 -4.41
N LEU A 129 0.42 -4.00 -3.36
CA LEU A 129 1.12 -3.01 -2.55
C LEU A 129 2.29 -2.41 -3.35
N LYS A 130 2.19 -1.11 -3.64
CA LYS A 130 3.16 -0.31 -4.40
C LYS A 130 3.12 1.15 -3.90
N PRO A 131 4.20 1.94 -4.04
CA PRO A 131 4.24 3.34 -3.61
C PRO A 131 3.12 4.20 -4.21
N ASP A 132 2.71 3.90 -5.44
CA ASP A 132 1.65 4.58 -6.17
C ASP A 132 0.25 4.39 -5.54
N ASN A 133 0.04 3.28 -4.81
CA ASN A 133 -1.21 2.96 -4.11
C ASN A 133 -1.26 3.49 -2.67
N PHE A 134 -0.24 4.25 -2.24
CA PHE A 134 -0.20 4.91 -0.93
C PHE A 134 -0.07 6.43 -1.12
N LEU A 135 -1.03 7.19 -0.63
CA LEU A 135 -1.09 8.66 -0.78
C LEU A 135 -1.07 9.35 0.57
N MET A 136 -0.59 10.59 0.64
CA MET A 136 -0.73 11.42 1.85
C MET A 136 -2.10 12.10 1.88
N GLY A 137 -2.62 12.37 3.08
CA GLY A 137 -3.81 13.22 3.25
C GLY A 137 -3.57 14.68 2.86
N LEU A 138 -4.64 15.48 2.85
CA LEU A 138 -4.59 16.92 2.61
C LEU A 138 -4.77 17.73 3.91
N GLY A 139 -4.20 18.94 3.94
CA GLY A 139 -4.35 19.90 5.04
C GLY A 139 -4.02 19.29 6.41
N ARG A 140 -4.99 19.29 7.33
CA ARG A 140 -4.85 18.73 8.70
C ARG A 140 -4.56 17.21 8.74
N LYS A 141 -4.64 16.49 7.62
CA LYS A 141 -4.30 15.06 7.50
C LYS A 141 -3.01 14.81 6.71
N ALA A 142 -2.21 15.82 6.43
CA ALA A 142 -0.99 15.70 5.60
C ALA A 142 0.12 14.83 6.21
N ASN A 143 0.04 14.48 7.50
CA ASN A 143 0.91 13.50 8.14
C ASN A 143 0.41 12.04 8.03
N GLN A 144 -0.82 11.83 7.57
CA GLN A 144 -1.49 10.53 7.53
C GLN A 144 -1.36 9.88 6.14
N VAL A 145 -0.81 8.66 6.09
CA VAL A 145 -0.80 7.83 4.89
C VAL A 145 -2.19 7.22 4.66
N TYR A 146 -2.62 7.10 3.42
CA TYR A 146 -3.85 6.46 2.94
C TYR A 146 -3.54 5.32 1.97
N ALA A 147 -4.41 4.31 1.89
CA ALA A 147 -4.31 3.21 0.91
C ALA A 147 -5.45 3.29 -0.14
N ILE A 148 -5.14 3.00 -1.42
CA ILE A 148 -6.07 3.13 -2.57
C ILE A 148 -5.95 1.98 -3.60
N ASP A 149 -6.80 2.00 -4.62
CA ASP A 149 -6.90 1.03 -5.74
C ASP A 149 -7.16 -0.42 -5.30
N PHE A 150 -8.33 -0.64 -4.70
CA PHE A 150 -8.80 -1.96 -4.26
C PHE A 150 -9.34 -2.86 -5.38
N GLY A 151 -9.14 -2.52 -6.66
CA GLY A 151 -9.64 -3.31 -7.80
C GLY A 151 -9.12 -4.76 -7.81
N LEU A 152 -7.86 -4.98 -7.42
CA LEU A 152 -7.24 -6.30 -7.33
C LEU A 152 -7.42 -7.01 -5.97
N ALA A 153 -8.08 -6.35 -5.01
CA ALA A 153 -8.26 -6.85 -3.65
C ALA A 153 -9.11 -8.13 -3.59
N LYS A 154 -8.94 -8.95 -2.54
CA LYS A 154 -9.64 -10.24 -2.44
C LYS A 154 -9.96 -10.61 -1.00
N LYS A 155 -11.19 -11.07 -0.74
CA LYS A 155 -11.58 -11.69 0.54
C LYS A 155 -10.76 -13.00 0.72
N TYR A 156 -9.97 -13.10 1.79
CA TYR A 156 -9.11 -14.27 2.07
C TYR A 156 -9.59 -15.13 3.24
N ARG A 157 -10.48 -14.60 4.06
CA ARG A 157 -11.18 -15.37 5.10
C ARG A 157 -12.63 -14.98 5.14
N ASP A 158 -13.47 -15.86 5.66
CA ASP A 158 -14.80 -15.43 6.05
C ASP A 158 -14.80 -14.51 7.28
N LEU A 159 -15.79 -13.64 7.39
CA LEU A 159 -15.90 -12.66 8.47
C LEU A 159 -16.70 -13.16 9.69
N GLN A 160 -17.52 -14.20 9.54
CA GLN A 160 -18.26 -14.81 10.65
C GLN A 160 -17.52 -16.05 11.17
N THR A 161 -17.12 -16.94 10.27
CA THR A 161 -16.47 -18.22 10.62
C THR A 161 -14.94 -18.17 10.67
N HIS A 162 -14.33 -17.07 10.21
CA HIS A 162 -12.88 -16.86 10.07
C HIS A 162 -12.11 -17.92 9.25
N LYS A 163 -12.81 -18.88 8.62
CA LYS A 163 -12.25 -19.89 7.73
C LYS A 163 -11.48 -19.22 6.58
N HIS A 164 -10.22 -19.62 6.42
CA HIS A 164 -9.33 -19.14 5.36
C HIS A 164 -9.76 -19.68 3.98
N ILE A 165 -9.37 -19.00 2.90
CA ILE A 165 -9.45 -19.56 1.54
C ILE A 165 -8.48 -20.74 1.43
N PRO A 166 -8.82 -21.80 0.68
CA PRO A 166 -7.92 -22.94 0.50
C PRO A 166 -6.70 -22.55 -0.33
N TYR A 167 -5.58 -23.22 -0.05
CA TYR A 167 -4.34 -23.14 -0.83
C TYR A 167 -4.60 -23.54 -2.30
N ARG A 168 -3.98 -22.82 -3.24
CA ARG A 168 -4.03 -23.10 -4.69
C ARG A 168 -2.75 -22.66 -5.36
N GLU A 169 -2.40 -23.33 -6.45
CA GLU A 169 -1.25 -23.02 -7.31
C GLU A 169 -1.74 -22.72 -8.75
N ASN A 170 -0.80 -22.61 -9.71
CA ASN A 170 -1.08 -22.33 -11.13
C ASN A 170 -1.89 -21.03 -11.34
N LYS A 171 -1.69 -20.04 -10.47
CA LYS A 171 -2.29 -18.71 -10.54
C LYS A 171 -1.50 -17.81 -11.50
N ASN A 172 -2.21 -17.00 -12.28
CA ASN A 172 -1.58 -15.90 -13.02
C ASN A 172 -1.05 -14.83 -12.05
N LEU A 173 0.17 -14.33 -12.32
CA LEU A 173 0.76 -13.20 -11.59
C LEU A 173 -0.22 -12.03 -11.56
N THR A 174 -0.59 -11.61 -10.34
CA THR A 174 -1.49 -10.48 -10.09
C THR A 174 -0.72 -9.37 -9.38
N GLY A 175 -1.03 -8.12 -9.71
CA GLY A 175 -0.35 -6.95 -9.15
C GLY A 175 1.01 -6.68 -9.80
N THR A 176 1.76 -5.75 -9.20
CA THR A 176 2.97 -5.17 -9.77
C THR A 176 4.18 -6.08 -9.52
N ALA A 177 4.65 -6.76 -10.56
CA ALA A 177 5.76 -7.74 -10.51
C ALA A 177 7.04 -7.25 -9.78
N ARG A 178 7.32 -5.94 -9.79
CA ARG A 178 8.43 -5.33 -9.03
C ARG A 178 8.29 -5.59 -7.52
N TYR A 179 7.08 -5.49 -6.97
CA TYR A 179 6.78 -5.60 -5.54
C TYR A 179 6.12 -6.93 -5.15
N ALA A 180 5.50 -7.67 -6.07
CA ALA A 180 4.87 -8.97 -5.82
C ALA A 180 5.80 -9.99 -5.09
N SER A 181 5.25 -10.79 -4.16
CA SER A 181 5.99 -11.81 -3.39
C SER A 181 6.61 -12.89 -4.28
N VAL A 182 7.62 -13.63 -3.77
CA VAL A 182 8.18 -14.79 -4.48
C VAL A 182 7.09 -15.83 -4.76
N ASN A 183 6.21 -16.12 -3.79
CA ASN A 183 5.07 -17.03 -3.98
C ASN A 183 4.16 -16.59 -5.15
N THR A 184 3.94 -15.28 -5.32
CA THR A 184 3.14 -14.74 -6.43
C THR A 184 3.77 -15.02 -7.79
N HIS A 185 5.11 -14.93 -7.88
CA HIS A 185 5.84 -15.27 -9.11
C HIS A 185 5.86 -16.78 -9.39
N LEU A 186 5.82 -17.61 -8.34
CA LEU A 186 5.66 -19.08 -8.43
C LEU A 186 4.20 -19.51 -8.70
N GLY A 187 3.27 -18.58 -8.94
CA GLY A 187 1.88 -18.88 -9.25
C GLY A 187 1.08 -19.44 -8.06
N VAL A 188 1.53 -19.21 -6.83
CA VAL A 188 0.79 -19.57 -5.61
C VAL A 188 -0.29 -18.51 -5.33
N GLU A 189 -1.43 -18.94 -4.81
CA GLU A 189 -2.50 -18.05 -4.35
C GLU A 189 -2.00 -17.15 -3.21
N GLN A 190 -2.32 -15.86 -3.29
CA GLN A 190 -1.82 -14.88 -2.32
C GLN A 190 -2.59 -14.96 -0.98
N SER A 191 -1.86 -14.62 0.08
CA SER A 191 -2.25 -14.63 1.48
C SER A 191 -1.66 -13.43 2.23
N ARG A 192 -1.91 -13.31 3.53
CA ARG A 192 -1.48 -12.16 4.35
C ARG A 192 0.04 -11.92 4.34
N ARG A 193 0.83 -12.99 4.24
CA ARG A 193 2.30 -12.93 4.14
C ARG A 193 2.78 -12.28 2.84
N ASP A 194 1.99 -12.38 1.77
CA ASP A 194 2.37 -11.92 0.44
C ASP A 194 2.25 -10.39 0.32
N ASP A 195 1.18 -9.81 0.90
CA ASP A 195 1.09 -8.36 1.08
C ASP A 195 2.25 -7.85 1.98
N LEU A 196 2.56 -8.56 3.08
CA LEU A 196 3.67 -8.15 3.96
C LEU A 196 5.06 -8.24 3.29
N GLU A 197 5.35 -9.30 2.53
CA GLU A 197 6.58 -9.40 1.74
C GLU A 197 6.66 -8.28 0.69
N SER A 198 5.53 -7.97 0.03
CA SER A 198 5.43 -6.84 -0.90
C SER A 198 5.71 -5.49 -0.24
N LEU A 199 5.16 -5.24 0.95
CA LEU A 199 5.49 -4.06 1.74
C LEU A 199 6.98 -4.01 2.12
N GLY A 200 7.61 -5.14 2.43
CA GLY A 200 9.05 -5.23 2.64
C GLY A 200 9.86 -4.73 1.43
N TYR A 201 9.49 -5.17 0.22
CA TYR A 201 10.14 -4.67 -1.00
C TYR A 201 9.86 -3.18 -1.26
N VAL A 202 8.72 -2.65 -0.85
CA VAL A 202 8.41 -1.20 -0.92
C VAL A 202 9.30 -0.39 0.04
N LEU A 203 9.47 -0.85 1.29
CA LEU A 203 10.37 -0.19 2.25
C LEU A 203 11.84 -0.24 1.79
N MET A 204 12.29 -1.39 1.26
CA MET A 204 13.65 -1.49 0.69
C MET A 204 13.82 -0.62 -0.56
N TYR A 205 12.80 -0.48 -1.39
CA TYR A 205 12.84 0.41 -2.56
C TYR A 205 13.08 1.87 -2.15
N PHE A 206 12.36 2.35 -1.12
CA PHE A 206 12.52 3.72 -0.62
C PHE A 206 13.91 4.00 -0.03
N ILE A 207 14.46 3.10 0.79
CA ILE A 207 15.75 3.33 1.46
C ILE A 207 16.95 3.12 0.52
N ARG A 208 16.81 2.26 -0.50
CA ARG A 208 17.87 1.96 -1.49
C ARG A 208 17.86 2.85 -2.73
N GLY A 209 16.76 3.53 -3.03
CA GLY A 209 16.51 4.19 -4.32
C GLY A 209 16.06 3.23 -5.45
N SER A 210 16.49 1.97 -5.40
CA SER A 210 16.07 0.93 -6.35
C SER A 210 16.24 -0.51 -5.81
N LEU A 211 15.47 -1.42 -6.40
CA LEU A 211 15.51 -2.87 -6.16
C LEU A 211 16.38 -3.59 -7.22
N PRO A 212 17.14 -4.66 -6.86
CA PRO A 212 18.08 -5.34 -7.76
C PRO A 212 17.51 -6.02 -9.03
N TRP A 213 16.20 -6.00 -9.21
CA TRP A 213 15.45 -6.54 -10.36
C TRP A 213 14.76 -5.44 -11.20
N GLN A 214 15.09 -4.17 -10.99
CA GLN A 214 14.74 -3.09 -11.91
C GLN A 214 15.67 -3.05 -13.14
N GLY A 215 15.27 -2.35 -14.20
CA GLY A 215 16.09 -2.17 -15.41
C GLY A 215 16.25 -3.39 -16.32
N LEU A 216 15.81 -4.58 -15.89
CA LEU A 216 15.98 -5.84 -16.65
C LEU A 216 15.35 -5.75 -18.05
N LYS A 217 16.19 -5.90 -19.08
CA LYS A 217 15.80 -6.03 -20.49
C LYS A 217 15.15 -7.40 -20.73
N ALA A 218 14.16 -7.46 -21.62
CA ALA A 218 13.49 -8.69 -22.06
C ALA A 218 12.79 -8.43 -23.40
N GLY A 219 12.56 -9.46 -24.22
CA GLY A 219 11.89 -9.33 -25.52
C GLY A 219 10.37 -9.17 -25.42
N ASN A 220 9.74 -9.66 -24.34
CA ASN A 220 8.32 -9.50 -24.09
C ASN A 220 7.97 -9.42 -22.60
N LYS A 221 6.69 -9.15 -22.29
CA LYS A 221 6.17 -8.96 -20.92
C LYS A 221 6.34 -10.21 -20.03
N LYS A 222 6.16 -11.42 -20.59
CA LYS A 222 6.32 -12.68 -19.84
C LYS A 222 7.79 -12.85 -19.43
N GLN A 223 8.70 -12.84 -20.41
CA GLN A 223 10.15 -12.90 -20.17
C GLN A 223 10.66 -11.84 -19.18
N LYS A 224 10.03 -10.66 -19.14
CA LYS A 224 10.35 -9.62 -18.16
C LYS A 224 9.96 -10.00 -16.74
N TYR A 225 8.81 -10.66 -16.56
CA TYR A 225 8.36 -11.16 -15.26
C TYR A 225 9.18 -12.38 -14.85
N ASP A 226 9.45 -13.32 -15.77
CA ASP A 226 10.32 -14.48 -15.55
C ASP A 226 11.70 -14.03 -15.02
N ARG A 227 12.35 -13.07 -15.68
CA ARG A 227 13.64 -12.47 -15.25
C ARG A 227 13.57 -11.72 -13.93
N ILE A 228 12.42 -11.12 -13.58
CA ILE A 228 12.23 -10.51 -12.25
C ILE A 228 12.10 -11.61 -11.18
N SER A 229 11.39 -12.71 -11.47
CA SER A 229 11.27 -13.88 -10.58
C SER A 229 12.64 -14.50 -10.30
N GLU A 230 13.38 -14.86 -11.36
CA GLU A 230 14.75 -15.37 -11.29
C GLU A 230 15.63 -14.46 -10.41
N LYS A 231 15.65 -13.17 -10.69
CA LYS A 231 16.49 -12.21 -9.95
C LYS A 231 16.04 -12.02 -8.50
N LYS A 232 14.75 -12.17 -8.18
CA LYS A 232 14.25 -12.19 -6.78
C LYS A 232 14.68 -13.45 -6.04
N MET A 233 14.64 -14.62 -6.68
CA MET A 233 15.04 -15.89 -6.06
C MET A 233 16.56 -15.98 -5.86
N MET A 234 17.36 -15.49 -6.82
CA MET A 234 18.82 -15.43 -6.71
C MET A 234 19.34 -14.37 -5.72
N THR A 235 18.51 -13.40 -5.29
CA THR A 235 18.92 -12.35 -4.35
C THR A 235 18.49 -12.73 -2.94
N THR A 236 19.45 -13.18 -2.10
CA THR A 236 19.16 -13.49 -0.69
C THR A 236 18.74 -12.22 0.07
N ILE A 237 18.11 -12.40 1.24
CA ILE A 237 17.65 -11.29 2.07
C ILE A 237 18.85 -10.45 2.55
N GLU A 238 19.95 -11.11 2.88
CA GLU A 238 21.21 -10.53 3.33
C GLU A 238 21.84 -9.67 2.24
N VAL A 239 21.78 -10.11 0.98
CA VAL A 239 22.26 -9.35 -0.19
C VAL A 239 21.32 -8.16 -0.49
N LEU A 240 20.00 -8.33 -0.34
CA LEU A 240 19.02 -7.26 -0.52
C LEU A 240 19.15 -6.16 0.54
N CYS A 241 19.41 -6.56 1.79
CA CYS A 241 19.45 -5.68 2.97
C CYS A 241 20.88 -5.28 3.39
N LYS A 242 21.92 -5.70 2.64
CA LYS A 242 23.32 -5.35 2.92
C LYS A 242 23.49 -3.84 3.06
N SER A 243 24.16 -3.44 4.14
CA SER A 243 24.40 -2.04 4.54
C SER A 243 23.14 -1.25 4.94
N TYR A 244 22.07 -1.93 5.36
CA TYR A 244 20.90 -1.35 6.02
C TYR A 244 20.65 -2.05 7.37
N PRO A 245 19.86 -1.47 8.30
CA PRO A 245 19.61 -2.04 9.62
C PRO A 245 19.09 -3.48 9.60
N SER A 246 19.49 -4.27 10.60
CA SER A 246 19.18 -5.71 10.76
C SER A 246 17.67 -6.03 10.80
N GLU A 247 16.87 -5.05 11.13
CA GLU A 247 15.42 -5.08 11.26
C GLU A 247 14.75 -5.31 9.90
N PHE A 248 15.33 -4.81 8.80
CA PHE A 248 14.85 -5.11 7.44
C PHE A 248 15.09 -6.58 7.08
N THR A 249 16.25 -7.14 7.42
CA THR A 249 16.56 -8.58 7.28
C THR A 249 15.58 -9.42 8.10
N SER A 250 15.37 -9.03 9.37
CA SER A 250 14.47 -9.70 10.30
C SER A 250 13.00 -9.66 9.84
N TYR A 251 12.58 -8.55 9.23
CA TYR A 251 11.26 -8.38 8.63
C TYR A 251 11.01 -9.39 7.49
N PHE A 252 11.95 -9.55 6.55
CA PHE A 252 11.78 -10.50 5.45
C PHE A 252 11.85 -11.96 5.92
N HIS A 253 12.75 -12.29 6.84
CA HIS A 253 12.82 -13.64 7.41
C HIS A 253 11.51 -14.01 8.11
N TYR A 254 10.93 -13.07 8.87
CA TYR A 254 9.59 -13.25 9.43
C TYR A 254 8.55 -13.48 8.33
N CYS A 255 8.46 -12.59 7.32
CA CYS A 255 7.46 -12.71 6.26
C CYS A 255 7.56 -14.02 5.46
N ARG A 256 8.77 -14.50 5.18
CA ARG A 256 8.99 -15.78 4.47
C ARG A 256 8.80 -17.01 5.36
N SER A 257 8.89 -16.89 6.68
CA SER A 257 8.61 -17.99 7.61
C SER A 257 7.12 -18.31 7.77
N LEU A 258 6.23 -17.35 7.43
CA LEU A 258 4.78 -17.51 7.54
C LEU A 258 4.24 -18.58 6.58
N ARG A 259 3.43 -19.49 7.11
CA ARG A 259 2.60 -20.42 6.33
C ARG A 259 1.46 -19.64 5.65
N PHE A 260 0.85 -20.26 4.64
CA PHE A 260 -0.22 -19.63 3.84
C PHE A 260 -1.43 -19.17 4.67
N GLU A 261 -1.79 -19.90 5.72
CA GLU A 261 -2.96 -19.57 6.57
C GLU A 261 -2.59 -18.85 7.88
N ASP A 262 -1.30 -18.57 8.15
CA ASP A 262 -0.87 -17.96 9.41
C ASP A 262 -1.43 -16.54 9.57
N THR A 263 -1.72 -16.16 10.82
CA THR A 263 -2.05 -14.78 11.19
C THR A 263 -0.76 -14.05 11.58
N PRO A 264 -0.29 -13.05 10.82
CA PRO A 264 0.95 -12.35 11.13
C PRO A 264 0.89 -11.61 12.47
N ASN A 265 2.01 -11.57 13.17
CA ASN A 265 2.21 -10.73 14.34
C ASN A 265 2.64 -9.33 13.89
N TYR A 266 1.68 -8.52 13.41
CA TYR A 266 1.92 -7.14 12.99
C TYR A 266 2.52 -6.28 14.12
N SER A 267 2.20 -6.59 15.38
CA SER A 267 2.78 -5.91 16.55
C SER A 267 4.30 -6.16 16.70
N TYR A 268 4.78 -7.35 16.37
CA TYR A 268 6.23 -7.63 16.29
C TYR A 268 6.88 -6.84 15.14
N LEU A 269 6.27 -6.83 13.95
CA LEU A 269 6.80 -6.12 12.78
C LEU A 269 6.87 -4.60 12.99
N LYS A 270 5.84 -4.00 13.60
CA LYS A 270 5.87 -2.57 14.00
C LYS A 270 6.91 -2.30 15.08
N ARG A 271 7.09 -3.22 16.03
CA ARG A 271 8.09 -3.11 17.10
C ARG A 271 9.52 -3.08 16.56
N LEU A 272 9.88 -3.94 15.59
CA LEU A 272 11.20 -3.92 14.96
C LEU A 272 11.60 -2.51 14.51
N PHE A 273 10.76 -1.88 13.68
CA PHE A 273 11.04 -0.56 13.13
C PHE A 273 10.94 0.57 14.16
N ARG A 274 10.03 0.48 15.13
CA ARG A 274 9.88 1.48 16.20
C ARG A 274 11.04 1.46 17.19
N ASP A 275 11.50 0.27 17.59
CA ASP A 275 12.57 0.13 18.57
C ASP A 275 13.94 0.51 17.94
N LEU A 276 14.09 0.30 16.62
CA LEU A 276 15.16 0.92 15.80
C LEU A 276 15.05 2.45 15.76
N PHE A 277 13.86 3.00 15.49
CA PHE A 277 13.62 4.45 15.43
C PHE A 277 14.03 5.17 16.74
N ILE A 278 13.73 4.55 17.88
CA ILE A 278 14.14 5.03 19.21
C ILE A 278 15.66 4.94 19.39
N ARG A 279 16.30 3.84 18.95
CA ARG A 279 17.75 3.63 19.04
C ARG A 279 18.56 4.63 18.23
N GLU A 280 18.04 5.03 17.07
CA GLU A 280 18.62 6.09 16.21
C GLU A 280 18.40 7.51 16.77
N GLY A 281 17.73 7.66 17.92
CA GLY A 281 17.46 8.95 18.55
C GLY A 281 16.44 9.83 17.81
N TYR A 282 15.65 9.26 16.90
CA TYR A 282 14.71 10.04 16.09
C TYR A 282 13.47 10.48 16.88
N GLN A 283 13.02 11.71 16.65
CA GLN A 283 11.76 12.23 17.19
C GLN A 283 10.60 11.89 16.25
N PHE A 284 9.49 11.40 16.81
CA PHE A 284 8.28 11.03 16.07
C PHE A 284 7.38 12.26 15.85
N ASP A 285 7.89 13.18 15.04
CA ASP A 285 7.37 14.54 14.81
C ASP A 285 6.54 14.68 13.51
N TYR A 286 6.41 13.60 12.73
CA TYR A 286 5.86 13.59 11.35
C TYR A 286 6.58 14.53 10.35
N VAL A 287 7.81 14.95 10.64
CA VAL A 287 8.66 15.73 9.73
C VAL A 287 9.42 14.76 8.82
N PHE A 288 8.75 14.41 7.72
CA PHE A 288 9.28 13.62 6.60
C PHE A 288 10.22 14.45 5.71
N ASP A 289 10.98 13.79 4.83
CA ASP A 289 11.99 14.44 3.97
C ASP A 289 11.39 15.55 3.09
N TRP A 290 10.20 15.32 2.50
CA TRP A 290 9.49 16.32 1.71
C TRP A 290 8.97 17.51 2.54
N THR A 291 8.70 17.30 3.83
CA THR A 291 8.34 18.40 4.75
C THR A 291 9.53 19.33 4.97
N VAL A 292 10.74 18.77 5.09
CA VAL A 292 11.99 19.54 5.20
C VAL A 292 12.32 20.29 3.90
N LEU A 293 12.19 19.63 2.75
CA LEU A 293 12.42 20.26 1.44
C LEU A 293 11.46 21.42 1.15
N LYS A 294 10.18 21.27 1.54
CA LYS A 294 9.16 22.32 1.38
C LYS A 294 9.34 23.48 2.37
N TYR A 295 9.84 23.21 3.58
CA TYR A 295 10.01 24.19 4.65
C TYR A 295 11.40 24.11 5.31
N PRO A 296 12.47 24.57 4.63
CA PRO A 296 13.86 24.43 5.12
C PRO A 296 14.09 24.99 6.54
N GLN A 297 13.34 26.03 6.93
CA GLN A 297 13.42 26.67 8.24
C GLN A 297 13.11 25.72 9.41
N ILE A 298 12.31 24.67 9.20
CA ILE A 298 12.02 23.65 10.22
C ILE A 298 13.31 22.87 10.60
N SER A 299 14.22 22.69 9.64
CA SER A 299 15.51 22.01 9.85
C SER A 299 16.47 22.84 10.71
N ALA A 300 16.43 24.17 10.58
CA ALA A 300 17.34 25.08 11.28
C ALA A 300 17.11 25.07 12.80
N GLY A 301 15.84 25.10 13.25
CA GLY A 301 15.49 25.12 14.67
C GLY A 301 15.94 23.88 15.47
N SER A 302 16.11 22.74 14.80
CA SER A 302 16.55 21.49 15.45
C SER A 302 18.06 21.47 15.75
N ARG A 303 18.89 22.12 14.92
CA ARG A 303 20.36 22.08 15.03
C ARG A 303 20.94 22.93 16.17
N ILE A 304 20.16 23.85 16.74
CA ILE A 304 20.66 24.87 17.70
C ILE A 304 20.84 24.31 19.13
N ARG A 305 20.36 23.10 19.44
CA ARG A 305 20.39 22.51 20.80
C ARG A 305 21.61 21.62 21.13
N HIS A 306 22.66 21.59 20.32
CA HIS A 306 23.79 20.65 20.50
C HIS A 306 25.20 21.27 20.32
N ILE A 307 25.43 22.49 20.79
CA ILE A 307 26.79 23.06 21.00
C ILE A 307 26.85 23.77 22.36
N SER A 308 28.03 23.73 22.99
CA SER A 308 28.42 24.35 24.28
C SER A 308 27.96 23.61 25.55
N GLY A 309 28.94 23.19 26.37
CA GLY A 309 28.69 22.44 27.61
C GLY A 309 29.92 21.86 28.33
N ASN A 310 31.14 21.97 27.78
CA ASN A 310 32.36 21.62 28.52
C ASN A 310 32.79 22.79 29.43
N ALA A 311 32.81 22.53 30.73
CA ALA A 311 33.56 23.30 31.72
C ALA A 311 34.07 22.31 32.79
N GLU A 312 35.33 22.44 33.18
CA GLU A 312 36.00 21.47 34.06
C GLU A 312 35.77 21.74 35.55
N LEU A 313 36.13 20.75 36.37
CA LEU A 313 35.96 20.76 37.83
C LEU A 313 36.91 21.77 38.50
N ASN A 314 36.41 22.46 39.54
CA ASN A 314 37.20 22.72 40.74
C ASN A 314 36.31 22.92 41.97
N ALA A 315 36.87 22.79 43.17
CA ALA A 315 36.11 22.54 44.40
C ALA A 315 36.37 23.56 45.53
N GLY A 316 35.44 23.68 46.48
CA GLY A 316 35.77 24.02 47.87
C GLY A 316 34.89 25.05 48.61
N THR A 317 34.52 24.67 49.84
CA THR A 317 34.34 25.51 51.06
C THR A 317 33.27 26.63 51.13
N SER A 318 32.14 26.27 51.75
CA SER A 318 31.55 26.85 52.99
C SER A 318 31.57 28.36 53.30
N ALA A 319 30.37 28.95 53.47
CA ALA A 319 29.98 29.86 54.58
C ALA A 319 28.44 30.13 54.55
N GLU A 320 27.92 30.96 55.48
CA GLU A 320 26.47 31.13 55.76
C GLU A 320 26.00 32.62 55.69
N LYS A 321 24.75 33.07 55.96
CA LYS A 321 23.55 32.45 56.60
C LYS A 321 22.19 32.93 55.94
N PRO A 322 21.10 33.46 56.57
CA PRO A 322 19.75 33.43 55.95
C PRO A 322 19.15 34.79 55.52
N GLY A 323 18.03 34.77 54.76
CA GLY A 323 17.22 35.96 54.46
C GLY A 323 15.85 35.72 53.77
N ARG A 324 14.78 35.59 54.57
CA ARG A 324 13.33 35.80 54.25
C ARG A 324 12.68 35.30 52.94
N VAL A 325 11.91 34.21 53.06
CA VAL A 325 10.45 34.07 52.76
C VAL A 325 9.86 34.80 51.53
N SER A 326 9.34 34.04 50.56
CA SER A 326 7.89 34.07 50.18
C SER A 326 7.43 32.91 49.27
N VAL A 327 6.27 32.36 49.66
CA VAL A 327 5.36 31.35 49.07
C VAL A 327 5.34 31.21 47.53
N GLY A 328 5.28 29.96 47.00
CA GLY A 328 5.26 29.70 45.54
C GLY A 328 4.72 28.35 44.99
N GLN A 329 4.03 27.52 45.77
CA GLN A 329 3.40 26.22 45.39
C GLN A 329 4.35 25.04 44.99
N ASP A 330 3.83 23.81 45.04
CA ASP A 330 4.58 22.56 45.17
C ASP A 330 4.32 21.57 44.00
N PRO A 331 5.35 21.03 43.31
CA PRO A 331 5.21 20.05 42.25
C PRO A 331 5.53 18.61 42.71
N ARG A 332 4.51 17.83 43.08
CA ARG A 332 4.66 16.37 43.32
C ARG A 332 3.62 15.52 42.60
N ALA A 333 4.05 14.91 41.51
CA ALA A 333 3.50 13.64 41.04
C ALA A 333 4.45 12.52 41.47
N LEU A 334 3.93 11.47 42.10
CA LEU A 334 4.40 10.07 42.00
C LEU A 334 3.44 9.15 42.77
N GLU A 335 3.17 7.99 42.18
CA GLU A 335 2.64 6.73 42.75
C GLU A 335 1.57 6.75 43.86
N ALA A 336 0.42 6.11 43.59
CA ALA A 336 0.12 4.81 44.19
C ALA A 336 -1.14 4.12 43.57
N LEU A 337 -1.39 2.88 44.02
CA LEU A 337 -2.65 2.12 44.00
C LEU A 337 -3.18 1.57 42.66
N SER A 338 -2.73 0.36 42.36
CA SER A 338 -3.66 -0.67 41.90
C SER A 338 -4.66 -1.07 43.02
N ARG A 339 -5.83 -1.59 42.62
CA ARG A 339 -6.89 -2.21 43.44
C ARG A 339 -7.71 -1.27 44.36
N ARG A 340 -8.97 -1.02 43.98
CA ARG A 340 -10.14 -1.55 44.74
C ARG A 340 -11.45 -1.41 43.98
N ASN A 341 -12.28 -2.43 44.12
CA ASN A 341 -13.74 -2.40 43.98
C ASN A 341 -14.26 -2.77 45.39
N PRO A 342 -15.37 -2.20 45.91
CA PRO A 342 -16.55 -3.06 46.09
C PRO A 342 -17.94 -2.37 46.10
N ARG A 343 -18.98 -3.08 45.59
CA ARG A 343 -20.31 -3.39 46.20
C ARG A 343 -21.23 -2.26 46.75
N THR A 344 -22.57 -2.32 46.77
CA THR A 344 -23.63 -3.23 46.23
C THR A 344 -25.04 -2.64 46.43
N SER A 345 -25.97 -2.81 45.47
CA SER A 345 -27.44 -2.92 45.68
C SER A 345 -28.18 -3.14 44.33
N GLY A 346 -29.25 -3.96 44.18
CA GLY A 346 -29.81 -4.98 45.08
C GLY A 346 -31.33 -5.23 44.95
N ARG A 347 -31.78 -6.14 44.06
CA ARG A 347 -33.11 -6.87 44.01
C ARG A 347 -32.98 -7.93 42.88
N TYR A 348 -33.20 -9.24 43.05
CA TYR A 348 -34.41 -10.04 43.42
C TYR A 348 -35.54 -9.87 42.39
N GLU A 349 -36.16 -10.93 41.82
CA GLU A 349 -36.58 -12.26 42.34
C GLU A 349 -36.18 -13.47 41.42
N HIS A 350 -35.88 -14.69 41.95
CA HIS A 350 -36.70 -15.93 42.09
C HIS A 350 -37.35 -16.50 40.80
N ALA A 351 -37.37 -17.81 40.50
CA ALA A 351 -36.75 -19.04 41.05
C ALA A 351 -36.78 -20.17 39.94
N ARG A 352 -36.62 -21.50 40.08
CA ARG A 352 -36.48 -22.49 41.19
C ARG A 352 -35.83 -23.80 40.65
N HIS A 353 -35.60 -24.83 41.49
CA HIS A 353 -34.99 -26.13 41.10
C HIS A 353 -36.00 -27.24 40.70
N ARG A 354 -35.51 -28.27 39.98
CA ARG A 354 -35.83 -29.71 40.23
C ARG A 354 -34.69 -30.63 39.73
N THR A 355 -34.66 -31.88 40.20
CA THR A 355 -33.57 -32.88 40.08
C THR A 355 -34.13 -34.32 39.99
N SER A 356 -33.24 -35.32 40.00
CA SER A 356 -33.42 -36.77 39.73
C SER A 356 -33.46 -37.11 38.23
N GLU A 357 -32.53 -37.89 37.67
CA GLU A 357 -32.11 -39.29 37.92
C GLU A 357 -33.00 -40.29 37.17
N ASP A 358 -32.39 -41.05 36.24
CA ASP A 358 -32.39 -42.52 36.28
C ASP A 358 -31.39 -43.12 35.26
N LEU A 359 -30.92 -44.33 35.57
CA LEU A 359 -30.14 -45.23 34.71
C LEU A 359 -30.64 -46.67 34.90
N PRO A 360 -30.52 -47.53 33.89
CA PRO A 360 -29.77 -48.77 34.16
C PRO A 360 -28.84 -49.24 33.03
N LEU A 361 -27.87 -50.07 33.39
CA LEU A 361 -26.93 -50.76 32.47
C LEU A 361 -27.38 -52.20 32.18
N SER A 362 -27.03 -52.73 31.00
CA SER A 362 -26.48 -54.09 30.77
C SER A 362 -26.38 -54.41 29.26
N LYS A 363 -25.51 -55.30 28.75
CA LYS A 363 -24.26 -55.93 29.25
C LYS A 363 -23.54 -56.63 28.05
N ASP A 364 -22.20 -56.72 28.09
CA ASP A 364 -21.35 -57.88 27.66
C ASP A 364 -21.44 -58.39 26.17
N VAL A 365 -20.45 -59.03 25.49
CA VAL A 365 -19.08 -59.48 25.84
C VAL A 365 -18.21 -59.81 24.58
N GLN A 366 -16.87 -59.63 24.64
CA GLN A 366 -15.77 -60.33 23.88
C GLN A 366 -15.69 -60.29 22.33
N ILE A 367 -14.64 -60.85 21.66
CA ILE A 367 -13.17 -60.61 21.68
C ILE A 367 -12.55 -61.18 20.37
N ASN A 368 -11.53 -60.53 19.79
CA ASN A 368 -10.39 -61.05 18.97
C ASN A 368 -9.84 -59.96 18.01
N SER A 369 -8.64 -60.06 17.40
CA SER A 369 -7.25 -60.13 17.93
C SER A 369 -6.27 -60.55 16.82
N GLU A 370 -5.42 -59.63 16.31
CA GLU A 370 -4.13 -59.85 15.60
C GLU A 370 -3.60 -58.43 15.18
N LYS A 371 -2.36 -57.97 15.46
CA LYS A 371 -1.00 -58.37 15.00
C LYS A 371 -0.90 -58.36 13.46
N ILE A 372 0.08 -57.77 12.76
CA ILE A 372 1.57 -57.61 12.90
C ILE A 372 1.94 -56.26 12.20
N ARG A 373 2.71 -55.28 12.72
CA ARG A 373 4.14 -55.12 13.15
C ARG A 373 5.18 -54.79 12.03
N MET A 374 5.61 -53.50 11.97
CA MET A 374 6.88 -52.96 11.38
C MET A 374 7.02 -52.99 9.83
N THR A 375 7.95 -52.32 9.12
CA THR A 375 9.27 -51.67 9.44
C THR A 375 9.52 -50.31 8.72
N ARG A 376 10.60 -49.60 9.11
CA ARG A 376 11.24 -48.51 8.33
C ARG A 376 12.11 -49.05 7.17
N ASN A 377 12.25 -48.26 6.09
CA ASN A 377 13.46 -47.98 5.29
C ASN A 377 13.08 -47.03 4.12
N GLY A 378 13.95 -46.25 3.47
CA GLY A 378 15.37 -45.99 3.72
C GLY A 378 16.32 -46.43 2.59
N SER A 379 16.54 -45.60 1.56
CA SER A 379 17.63 -45.74 0.57
C SER A 379 17.78 -44.51 -0.35
N SER A 380 18.84 -44.45 -1.15
CA SER A 380 19.20 -43.32 -2.04
C SER A 380 19.96 -43.79 -3.31
N SER A 381 20.24 -42.86 -4.24
CA SER A 381 21.13 -43.02 -5.42
C SER A 381 20.54 -43.79 -6.64
N LYS A 382 21.05 -43.69 -7.89
CA LYS A 382 22.25 -43.02 -8.45
C LYS A 382 22.10 -42.70 -9.97
N TYR A 383 23.18 -42.19 -10.59
CA TYR A 383 23.31 -41.69 -11.98
C TYR A 383 23.30 -42.73 -13.13
N ALA A 384 22.78 -42.33 -14.31
CA ALA A 384 23.31 -42.51 -15.69
C ALA A 384 22.33 -41.86 -16.71
N GLY A 385 22.63 -41.46 -17.95
CA GLY A 385 23.89 -41.31 -18.72
C GLY A 385 23.59 -40.78 -20.15
N LEU A 386 24.50 -40.00 -20.76
CA LEU A 386 24.49 -39.58 -22.19
C LEU A 386 25.37 -40.56 -23.03
N PRO A 387 25.27 -40.70 -24.38
CA PRO A 387 25.21 -39.61 -25.39
C PRO A 387 24.39 -39.90 -26.69
N GLY A 388 24.47 -39.02 -27.70
CA GLY A 388 23.99 -39.29 -29.08
C GLY A 388 23.94 -38.07 -30.01
N THR A 389 24.48 -38.16 -31.23
CA THR A 389 24.71 -37.03 -32.17
C THR A 389 23.66 -36.86 -33.30
N ARG A 390 23.68 -35.66 -33.89
CA ARG A 390 23.15 -35.22 -35.23
C ARG A 390 23.38 -36.24 -36.38
N PRO A 391 22.66 -36.18 -37.54
CA PRO A 391 22.50 -34.97 -38.39
C PRO A 391 21.13 -34.79 -39.09
N SER A 392 21.08 -34.15 -40.28
CA SER A 392 19.88 -33.57 -40.93
C SER A 392 19.85 -33.65 -42.46
N SER A 393 18.68 -33.93 -43.04
CA SER A 393 18.27 -33.83 -44.46
C SER A 393 16.72 -33.90 -44.50
N SER A 394 15.88 -33.15 -45.23
CA SER A 394 15.88 -32.39 -46.51
C SER A 394 15.08 -33.11 -47.62
N ALA A 395 14.34 -32.35 -48.45
CA ALA A 395 13.35 -32.82 -49.46
C ALA A 395 12.04 -33.39 -48.81
N GLU A 396 10.83 -33.42 -49.39
CA GLU A 396 10.16 -32.75 -50.54
C GLU A 396 8.62 -33.07 -50.48
N ALA A 397 7.66 -32.61 -51.31
CA ALA A 397 7.66 -31.82 -52.56
C ALA A 397 6.42 -30.87 -52.71
N THR A 398 5.74 -30.91 -53.86
CA THR A 398 4.72 -30.03 -54.47
C THR A 398 3.28 -30.56 -54.49
N GLU A 399 2.28 -29.68 -54.39
CA GLU A 399 1.20 -29.40 -55.40
C GLU A 399 0.23 -28.33 -54.82
N GLY A 400 -0.51 -27.50 -55.59
CA GLY A 400 -0.58 -27.26 -57.04
C GLY A 400 -1.13 -25.83 -57.34
N GLN A 401 -1.16 -25.40 -58.61
CA GLN A 401 -1.52 -24.02 -59.01
C GLN A 401 -3.04 -23.86 -59.32
N SER A 402 -3.61 -22.66 -59.43
CA SER A 402 -3.64 -21.93 -60.73
C SER A 402 -4.24 -20.49 -60.67
N SER A 403 -3.87 -19.71 -61.70
CA SER A 403 -4.40 -18.42 -62.22
C SER A 403 -5.68 -17.80 -61.62
N ARG A 404 -5.74 -16.50 -61.26
CA ARG A 404 -5.59 -15.25 -62.07
C ARG A 404 -6.54 -15.11 -63.28
N ILE A 405 -7.26 -13.99 -63.33
CA ILE A 405 -7.32 -13.07 -64.50
C ILE A 405 -7.78 -11.68 -64.01
N SER A 406 -7.57 -10.64 -64.82
CA SER A 406 -7.63 -9.22 -64.43
C SER A 406 -8.38 -8.34 -65.42
N SER A 407 -8.99 -7.26 -64.95
CA SER A 407 -9.28 -6.06 -65.77
C SER A 407 -9.44 -4.81 -64.88
N GLY A 408 -9.34 -3.62 -65.48
CA GLY A 408 -9.53 -2.34 -64.81
C GLY A 408 -9.39 -1.14 -65.75
N ILE A 409 -9.91 0.02 -65.31
CA ILE A 409 -9.88 1.40 -65.88
C ILE A 409 -10.02 2.30 -64.62
N GLY A 410 -9.31 3.40 -64.38
CA GLY A 410 -9.13 4.63 -65.17
C GLY A 410 -10.14 5.71 -64.67
N ALA A 411 -9.81 6.99 -64.42
CA ALA A 411 -8.54 7.73 -64.59
C ALA A 411 -8.45 9.00 -63.68
N ARG A 412 -7.49 9.89 -63.97
CA ARG A 412 -7.14 11.22 -63.38
C ARG A 412 -8.34 12.08 -62.90
N ALA A 413 -8.31 12.87 -61.81
CA ALA A 413 -7.29 13.78 -61.22
C ALA A 413 -7.16 15.19 -61.89
N SER A 414 -7.39 16.26 -61.10
CA SER A 414 -6.94 17.64 -61.38
C SER A 414 -7.04 18.53 -60.12
N THR A 415 -6.42 19.72 -60.17
CA THR A 415 -6.08 20.57 -59.01
C THR A 415 -6.70 21.97 -59.11
N THR A 416 -6.89 22.68 -57.99
CA THR A 416 -6.85 24.15 -58.02
C THR A 416 -6.42 24.75 -56.68
N GLN A 417 -5.64 25.84 -56.73
CA GLN A 417 -5.27 26.68 -55.59
C GLN A 417 -5.98 28.03 -55.70
N ARG A 418 -6.29 28.67 -54.56
CA ARG A 418 -5.89 30.07 -54.33
C ARG A 418 -5.92 30.44 -52.86
N ALA A 419 -5.11 31.42 -52.48
CA ALA A 419 -5.04 32.02 -51.15
C ALA A 419 -5.44 33.50 -51.23
N HIS A 420 -5.81 34.10 -50.10
CA HIS A 420 -5.75 35.55 -49.88
C HIS A 420 -5.47 35.87 -48.40
N LEU A 421 -5.02 37.10 -48.14
CA LEU A 421 -4.52 37.57 -46.84
C LEU A 421 -5.54 38.49 -46.13
N GLY A 422 -5.39 38.72 -44.81
CA GLY A 422 -5.83 39.98 -44.20
C GLY A 422 -6.22 40.02 -42.71
N PHE A 423 -5.31 40.57 -41.88
CA PHE A 423 -5.57 41.43 -40.69
C PHE A 423 -6.22 40.92 -39.37
N GLU A 424 -5.67 41.42 -38.25
CA GLU A 424 -6.32 41.47 -36.92
C GLU A 424 -7.39 42.59 -36.86
N PRO A 425 -8.21 42.65 -35.79
CA PRO A 425 -7.83 43.60 -34.73
C PRO A 425 -7.99 43.09 -33.29
N LYS A 426 -7.18 43.65 -32.37
CA LYS A 426 -7.36 43.58 -30.90
C LYS A 426 -8.48 44.52 -30.45
N PRO A 427 -8.96 44.39 -29.20
CA PRO A 427 -8.74 45.54 -28.30
C PRO A 427 -8.39 45.20 -26.84
N SER A 428 -7.78 46.19 -26.17
CA SER A 428 -7.82 46.52 -24.73
C SER A 428 -7.86 45.39 -23.68
N GLY A 429 -6.80 45.29 -22.87
CA GLY A 429 -6.88 44.66 -21.55
C GLY A 429 -7.43 45.61 -20.48
N PHE A 430 -7.92 45.05 -19.36
CA PHE A 430 -8.29 45.81 -18.16
C PHE A 430 -7.44 45.37 -16.97
N THR A 431 -6.70 46.31 -16.39
CA THR A 431 -6.13 46.16 -15.04
C THR A 431 -7.21 46.42 -14.00
N ARG A 432 -7.26 45.59 -12.95
CA ARG A 432 -7.97 45.96 -11.71
C ARG A 432 -7.17 45.52 -10.49
N SER A 433 -7.19 46.37 -9.47
CA SER A 433 -6.22 46.40 -8.38
C SER A 433 -6.55 45.43 -7.24
N ALA A 434 -5.50 44.98 -6.56
CA ALA A 434 -5.61 44.10 -5.40
C ALA A 434 -6.06 44.86 -4.14
N LYS A 435 -7.07 44.30 -3.47
CA LYS A 435 -7.27 44.33 -2.02
C LYS A 435 -7.68 42.88 -1.66
N GLY A 436 -7.22 42.27 -0.59
CA GLY A 436 -6.56 42.82 0.59
C GLY A 436 -7.09 42.10 1.82
N GLY A 437 -6.94 40.78 1.86
CA GLY A 437 -7.44 39.89 2.91
C GLY A 437 -6.30 39.01 3.42
N ARG A 438 -6.33 38.66 4.72
CA ARG A 438 -5.23 37.97 5.40
C ARG A 438 -5.15 36.51 4.98
N ASP A 439 -3.98 36.06 4.52
CA ASP A 439 -3.71 34.65 4.25
C ASP A 439 -3.64 33.83 5.54
N ASP A 440 -4.37 32.71 5.57
CA ASP A 440 -4.27 31.67 6.59
C ASP A 440 -3.16 30.67 6.18
N PRO A 441 -2.09 30.48 6.98
CA PRO A 441 -0.93 29.65 6.61
C PRO A 441 -1.22 28.17 6.30
N LEU A 442 -2.46 27.69 6.53
CA LEU A 442 -2.83 26.29 6.41
C LEU A 442 -3.41 25.86 5.05
N ARG A 443 -3.62 26.80 4.10
CA ARG A 443 -4.21 26.48 2.78
C ARG A 443 -3.24 26.01 1.68
N SER A 444 -1.93 26.23 1.81
CA SER A 444 -0.95 25.99 0.73
C SER A 444 -0.55 24.51 0.55
N PHE A 445 -1.52 23.62 0.32
CA PHE A 445 -1.29 22.24 -0.16
C PHE A 445 -1.62 22.04 -1.65
N GLU A 446 -2.24 23.04 -2.29
CA GLU A 446 -2.48 23.03 -3.73
C GLU A 446 -1.16 23.09 -4.53
N TYR A 447 -1.15 22.41 -5.69
CA TYR A 447 -0.11 22.48 -6.73
C TYR A 447 1.33 22.11 -6.35
N LEU A 448 1.53 20.84 -5.96
CA LEU A 448 2.71 20.11 -6.47
C LEU A 448 2.54 19.85 -7.97
N GLN A 449 2.67 20.90 -8.80
CA GLN A 449 2.88 20.73 -10.24
C GLN A 449 4.32 20.27 -10.49
N ILE A 450 4.55 18.96 -10.30
CA ILE A 450 5.76 18.30 -10.78
C ILE A 450 5.74 18.42 -12.31
N ARG A 451 6.61 19.28 -12.86
CA ARG A 451 6.86 19.32 -14.31
C ARG A 451 7.46 17.97 -14.73
N LYS A 452 6.99 17.45 -15.85
CA LYS A 452 7.49 16.21 -16.47
C LYS A 452 8.90 16.38 -17.01
#